data_AF-A0A8J3ZEM2-F1
#
_entry.id   AF-A0A8J3ZEM2-F1
#
_cell.length_a   1.000
_cell.length_b   1.000
_cell.length_c   1.000
_cell.angle_alpha   90.00
_cell.angle_beta   90.00
_cell.angle_gamma   90.00
#
_symmetry.space_group_name_H-M   'P 1'
#
loop_
_entity.id
_entity.type
_entity.pdbx_description
1 polymer ?
#
loop_
_entity_poly.entity_id
_entity_poly.type
_entity_poly.pdbx_seq_one_letter_code
_entity_poly.pdbx_strand_id
1 'polypeptide(L)'
;MSHFAAAVVRDVNGWTAAELDITGAADVDDVADRLRDVDPDAKVSLLFVESDDTFLAIVRLTEGDDLRVFGSDSGFVTESRIGSMLLADIEEPDPADTPTDDDKPQLADPVGDADLLSDLGVPAPRLLALCGREGMLPSDVTAEVCQLVGCGDEVEELRDA
;
A
#
# COMPACT_ATOMS: atom_id res chain seq x y z
N MET A 1 9.66 10.12 12.55
CA MET A 1 8.89 9.19 11.72
C MET A 1 9.51 9.23 10.35
N SER A 2 10.28 8.20 10.03
CA SER A 2 10.77 7.99 8.67
C SER A 2 9.68 7.27 7.91
N HIS A 3 9.38 7.76 6.73
CA HIS A 3 8.49 7.10 5.79
C HIS A 3 9.18 7.06 4.44
N PHE A 4 8.78 6.09 3.62
CA PHE A 4 9.16 5.99 2.22
C PHE A 4 7.89 5.80 1.40
N ALA A 5 7.75 6.59 0.34
CA ALA A 5 6.55 6.61 -0.49
C ALA A 5 6.97 6.48 -1.96
N ALA A 6 6.77 5.29 -2.54
CA ALA A 6 7.11 5.01 -3.93
C ALA A 6 5.85 4.99 -4.79
N ALA A 7 5.71 5.97 -5.67
CA ALA A 7 4.73 5.95 -6.74
C ALA A 7 5.26 5.08 -7.90
N VAL A 8 4.42 4.17 -8.39
CA VAL A 8 4.73 3.24 -9.46
C VAL A 8 3.59 3.27 -10.46
N VAL A 9 3.85 3.79 -11.65
CA VAL A 9 2.81 4.08 -12.65
C VAL A 9 3.05 3.26 -13.91
N ARG A 10 1.97 2.82 -14.54
CA ARG A 10 2.01 2.02 -15.78
C ARG A 10 1.34 2.74 -16.94
N ASP A 11 2.14 3.05 -17.95
CA ASP A 11 1.68 3.59 -19.22
C ASP A 11 1.88 2.58 -20.36
N VAL A 12 1.87 3.07 -21.61
CA VAL A 12 2.10 2.25 -22.81
C VAL A 12 3.55 1.77 -22.96
N ASN A 13 4.51 2.38 -22.26
CA ASN A 13 5.93 2.11 -22.34
C ASN A 13 6.41 1.13 -21.26
N GLY A 14 5.66 0.98 -20.17
CA GLY A 14 5.98 0.03 -19.11
C GLY A 14 5.68 0.60 -17.73
N TRP A 15 6.37 0.08 -16.73
CA TRP A 15 6.37 0.63 -15.39
C TRP A 15 7.42 1.74 -15.28
N THR A 16 7.13 2.74 -14.46
CA THR A 16 8.12 3.70 -13.96
C THR A 16 7.87 3.93 -12.48
N ALA A 17 8.92 4.26 -11.73
CA ALA A 17 8.84 4.53 -10.31
C ALA A 17 9.46 5.89 -9.96
N ALA A 18 8.88 6.56 -8.98
CA ALA A 18 9.39 7.81 -8.42
C ALA A 18 9.02 7.91 -6.94
N GLU A 19 9.89 8.54 -6.14
CA GLU A 19 9.51 8.91 -4.79
C GLU A 19 8.45 10.01 -4.83
N LEU A 20 7.39 9.85 -4.04
CA LEU A 20 6.28 10.79 -3.96
C LEU A 20 6.27 11.45 -2.58
N ASP A 21 6.43 12.77 -2.54
CA ASP A 21 6.25 13.52 -1.29
C ASP A 21 4.76 13.57 -0.91
N ILE A 22 4.40 12.82 0.13
CA ILE A 22 3.05 12.81 0.71
C ILE A 22 2.92 13.76 1.91
N THR A 23 3.99 14.48 2.25
CA THR A 23 3.97 15.42 3.38
C THR A 23 2.97 16.54 3.13
N GLY A 24 2.14 16.81 4.15
CA GLY A 24 1.16 17.89 4.10
C GLY A 24 -0.08 17.61 3.26
N ALA A 25 -0.28 16.38 2.77
CA ALA A 25 -1.60 15.96 2.32
C ALA A 25 -2.56 15.93 3.52
N ALA A 26 -3.81 16.31 3.30
CA ALA A 26 -4.84 16.33 4.35
C ALA A 26 -5.47 14.95 4.55
N ASP A 27 -5.68 14.22 3.45
CA ASP A 27 -6.41 12.96 3.36
C ASP A 27 -5.89 12.11 2.18
N VAL A 28 -6.55 10.99 1.94
CA VAL A 28 -6.21 10.07 0.85
C VAL A 28 -6.53 10.64 -0.54
N ASP A 29 -7.52 11.53 -0.66
CA ASP A 29 -7.88 12.15 -1.93
C ASP A 29 -6.76 13.11 -2.39
N ASP A 30 -6.20 13.91 -1.48
CA ASP A 30 -5.00 14.73 -1.74
C ASP A 30 -3.81 13.87 -2.22
N VAL A 31 -3.65 12.66 -1.67
CA VAL A 31 -2.61 11.73 -2.10
C VAL A 31 -2.90 11.15 -3.49
N ALA A 32 -4.16 10.83 -3.79
CA ALA A 32 -4.58 10.36 -5.10
C ALA A 32 -4.34 11.43 -6.17
N ASP A 33 -4.58 12.70 -5.87
CA ASP A 33 -4.28 13.82 -6.76
C ASP A 33 -2.79 13.94 -7.06
N ARG A 34 -1.93 13.86 -6.03
CA ARG A 34 -0.48 13.84 -6.23
C ARG A 34 0.00 12.63 -7.02
N LEU A 35 -0.59 11.45 -6.79
CA LEU A 35 -0.26 10.23 -7.51
C LEU A 35 -0.65 10.33 -8.99
N ARG A 36 -1.76 11.01 -9.30
CA ARG A 36 -2.20 11.28 -10.68
C ARG A 36 -1.25 12.24 -11.40
N ASP A 37 -0.67 13.21 -10.69
CA ASP A 37 0.29 14.16 -11.26
C ASP A 37 1.63 13.52 -11.67
N VAL A 38 1.95 12.31 -11.17
CA VAL A 38 3.15 11.57 -11.57
C VAL A 38 3.11 11.19 -13.06
N ASP A 39 1.97 10.65 -13.52
CA ASP A 39 1.71 10.37 -14.92
C ASP A 39 0.19 10.43 -15.20
N PRO A 40 -0.30 11.52 -15.82
CA PRO A 40 -1.72 11.68 -16.15
C PRO A 40 -2.25 10.68 -17.18
N ASP A 41 -1.38 10.02 -17.94
CA ASP A 41 -1.75 9.05 -18.99
C ASP A 41 -1.69 7.59 -18.48
N ALA A 42 -1.21 7.38 -17.25
CA ALA A 42 -1.10 6.07 -16.64
C ALA A 42 -2.46 5.37 -16.54
N LYS A 43 -2.49 4.07 -16.85
CA LYS A 43 -3.67 3.22 -16.72
C LYS A 43 -3.85 2.68 -15.31
N VAL A 44 -2.74 2.53 -14.61
CA VAL A 44 -2.67 2.08 -13.23
C VAL A 44 -1.57 2.86 -12.55
N SER A 45 -1.89 3.42 -11.38
CA SER A 45 -0.91 4.03 -10.49
C SER A 45 -1.01 3.33 -9.14
N LEU A 46 0.13 2.88 -8.63
CA LEU A 46 0.29 2.33 -7.29
C LEU A 46 1.13 3.29 -6.46
N LEU A 47 0.83 3.41 -5.18
CA LEU A 47 1.69 4.07 -4.22
C LEU A 47 1.91 3.13 -3.04
N PHE A 48 3.15 2.78 -2.79
CA PHE A 48 3.57 2.01 -1.63
C PHE A 48 4.08 2.97 -0.57
N VAL A 49 3.44 2.97 0.61
CA VAL A 49 3.81 3.82 1.74
C VAL A 49 4.26 2.96 2.90
N GLU A 50 5.55 3.05 3.20
CA GLU A 50 6.18 2.40 4.35
C GLU A 50 6.34 3.43 5.48
N SER A 51 5.99 3.05 6.71
CA SER A 51 6.16 3.92 7.89
C SER A 51 6.82 3.17 9.03
N ASP A 52 7.86 3.80 9.58
CA ASP A 52 8.54 3.38 10.82
C ASP A 52 8.94 1.88 10.86
N ASP A 53 9.31 1.34 9.70
CA ASP A 53 9.66 -0.09 9.49
C ASP A 53 8.61 -1.09 10.01
N THR A 54 7.38 -0.63 10.22
CA THR A 54 6.31 -1.41 10.87
C THR A 54 5.08 -1.53 9.97
N PHE A 55 4.73 -0.48 9.25
CA PHE A 55 3.48 -0.42 8.50
C PHE A 55 3.71 -0.27 7.00
N LEU A 56 2.85 -0.94 6.22
CA LEU A 56 2.71 -0.77 4.78
C LEU A 56 1.27 -0.34 4.47
N ALA A 57 1.10 0.69 3.65
CA ALA A 57 -0.14 0.95 2.93
C ALA A 57 0.11 0.91 1.42
N ILE A 58 -0.88 0.42 0.68
CA ILE A 58 -0.88 0.42 -0.78
C ILE A 58 -2.11 1.20 -1.23
N VAL A 59 -1.89 2.28 -1.96
CA VAL A 59 -2.93 3.04 -2.63
C VAL A 59 -2.89 2.68 -4.11
N ARG A 60 -4.05 2.38 -4.68
CA ARG A 60 -4.20 2.14 -6.12
C ARG A 60 -5.19 3.14 -6.69
N LEU A 61 -4.78 3.75 -7.79
CA LEU A 61 -5.62 4.59 -8.63
C LEU A 61 -5.66 4.00 -10.04
N THR A 62 -6.86 3.91 -10.62
CA THR A 62 -7.05 3.49 -12.02
C THR A 62 -7.87 4.51 -12.80
N GLU A 63 -8.05 4.28 -14.10
CA GLU A 63 -8.89 5.14 -14.95
C GLU A 63 -10.30 5.31 -14.37
N GLY A 64 -10.81 6.55 -14.38
CA GLY A 64 -12.14 6.87 -13.84
C GLY A 64 -12.17 7.17 -12.35
N ASP A 65 -11.01 7.46 -11.75
CA ASP A 65 -10.85 7.86 -10.34
C ASP A 65 -11.28 6.78 -9.34
N ASP A 66 -11.14 5.51 -9.72
CA ASP A 66 -11.32 4.38 -8.82
C ASP A 66 -10.11 4.25 -7.88
N LEU A 67 -10.27 4.82 -6.68
CA LEU A 67 -9.30 4.84 -5.60
C LEU A 67 -9.57 3.68 -4.64
N ARG A 68 -8.58 2.80 -4.47
CA ARG A 68 -8.62 1.65 -3.56
C ARG A 68 -7.41 1.67 -2.65
N VAL A 69 -7.61 1.34 -1.39
CA VAL A 69 -6.55 1.42 -0.37
C VAL A 69 -6.52 0.14 0.44
N PHE A 70 -5.32 -0.31 0.76
CA PHE A 70 -5.05 -1.43 1.66
C PHE A 70 -4.01 -1.00 2.70
N GLY A 71 -4.22 -1.38 3.96
CA GLY A 71 -3.25 -1.26 5.04
C GLY A 71 -2.86 -2.63 5.57
N SER A 72 -1.58 -2.84 5.84
CA SER A 72 -1.07 -4.12 6.35
C SER A 72 -1.51 -4.43 7.79
N ASP A 73 -1.86 -3.39 8.55
CA ASP A 73 -2.26 -3.51 9.96
C ASP A 73 -3.15 -2.32 10.37
N SER A 74 -4.25 -2.59 11.08
CA SER A 74 -5.18 -1.59 11.61
C SER A 74 -4.53 -0.63 12.62
N GLY A 75 -3.50 -1.09 13.33
CA GLY A 75 -2.69 -0.28 14.25
C GLY A 75 -2.11 0.96 13.58
N PHE A 76 -1.87 0.92 12.25
CA PHE A 76 -1.29 2.03 11.51
C PHE A 76 -2.10 3.33 11.65
N VAL A 77 -3.44 3.24 11.68
CA VAL A 77 -4.36 4.37 11.87
C VAL A 77 -4.09 5.10 13.19
N THR A 78 -3.86 4.34 14.25
CA THR A 78 -3.75 4.89 15.61
C THR A 78 -2.31 5.26 15.99
N GLU A 79 -1.33 4.63 15.36
CA GLU A 79 0.09 4.76 15.69
C GLU A 79 0.83 5.76 14.80
N SER A 80 0.29 6.07 13.60
CA SER A 80 0.93 6.99 12.66
C SER A 80 -0.03 8.02 12.11
N ARG A 81 0.47 9.26 11.95
CA ARG A 81 -0.25 10.31 11.23
C ARG A 81 -0.51 9.92 9.77
N ILE A 82 0.44 9.22 9.15
CA ILE A 82 0.32 8.78 7.76
C ILE A 82 -0.77 7.71 7.65
N GLY A 83 -0.79 6.74 8.58
CA GLY A 83 -1.85 5.73 8.63
C GLY A 83 -3.22 6.35 8.84
N SER A 84 -3.35 7.29 9.78
CA SER A 84 -4.60 8.05 9.98
C SER A 84 -5.03 8.82 8.72
N MET A 85 -4.10 9.44 7.99
CA MET A 85 -4.41 10.19 6.77
C MET A 85 -4.87 9.26 5.63
N LEU A 86 -4.26 8.09 5.48
CA LEU A 86 -4.53 7.18 4.36
C LEU A 86 -5.71 6.24 4.59
N LEU A 87 -5.99 5.87 5.85
CA LEU A 87 -6.86 4.75 6.19
C LEU A 87 -8.07 5.13 7.06
N ALA A 88 -8.23 6.40 7.46
CA ALA A 88 -9.29 6.81 8.40
C ALA A 88 -10.72 6.50 7.92
N ASP A 89 -10.96 6.52 6.61
CA ASP A 89 -12.29 6.30 6.03
C ASP A 89 -12.53 4.85 5.59
N ILE A 90 -11.59 3.95 5.87
CA ILE A 90 -11.75 2.53 5.58
C ILE A 90 -12.66 1.91 6.63
N GLU A 91 -13.78 1.32 6.18
CA GLU A 91 -14.65 0.55 7.06
C GLU A 91 -13.86 -0.66 7.61
N GLU A 92 -13.71 -0.73 8.93
CA GLU A 92 -13.19 -1.91 9.60
C GLU A 92 -14.13 -3.10 9.30
N PRO A 93 -13.60 -4.30 9.00
CA PRO A 93 -14.44 -5.49 8.88
C PRO A 93 -15.20 -5.73 10.20
N ASP A 94 -16.43 -6.23 10.10
CA ASP A 94 -17.29 -6.49 11.26
C ASP A 94 -16.54 -7.37 12.29
N PRO A 95 -16.41 -6.95 13.55
CA PRO A 95 -15.73 -7.73 14.60
C PRO A 95 -16.36 -9.11 14.85
N ALA A 96 -17.53 -9.41 14.26
CA ALA A 96 -18.11 -10.75 14.25
C ALA A 96 -17.34 -11.78 13.39
N ASP A 97 -16.51 -11.33 12.43
CA ASP A 97 -15.76 -12.21 11.52
C ASP A 97 -14.30 -12.47 11.97
N THR A 98 -13.80 -11.75 12.97
CA THR A 98 -12.48 -11.97 13.56
C THR A 98 -12.57 -12.88 14.79
N PRO A 99 -11.95 -14.07 14.80
CA PRO A 99 -11.87 -14.88 16.00
C PRO A 99 -10.97 -14.17 17.02
N THR A 100 -11.57 -13.48 17.99
CA THR A 100 -10.90 -12.91 19.16
C THR A 100 -10.41 -14.06 20.06
N ASP A 101 -9.18 -14.50 19.83
CA ASP A 101 -8.47 -15.40 20.72
C ASP A 101 -7.35 -14.58 21.37
N ASP A 102 -7.65 -13.97 22.52
CA ASP A 102 -6.81 -13.03 23.28
C ASP A 102 -5.43 -13.61 23.69
N ASP A 103 -5.18 -14.90 23.44
CA ASP A 103 -3.94 -15.63 23.73
C ASP A 103 -3.05 -15.88 22.50
N LYS A 104 -3.39 -15.34 21.32
CA LYS A 104 -2.52 -15.43 20.12
C LYS A 104 -1.55 -14.23 20.04
N PRO A 105 -0.33 -14.42 19.52
CA PRO A 105 0.53 -13.29 19.18
C PRO A 105 -0.26 -12.32 18.28
N GLN A 106 -0.02 -11.00 18.44
CA GLN A 106 -0.54 -9.98 17.53
C GLN A 106 -0.08 -10.34 16.11
N LEU A 107 -0.94 -11.03 15.39
CA LEU A 107 -0.81 -11.22 13.95
C LEU A 107 -1.19 -9.88 13.32
N ALA A 108 -0.57 -9.58 12.18
CA ALA A 108 -0.99 -8.46 11.36
C ALA A 108 -2.52 -8.48 11.18
N ASP A 109 -3.14 -7.31 11.28
CA ASP A 109 -4.59 -7.12 11.11
C ASP A 109 -4.88 -6.24 9.89
N PRO A 110 -4.76 -6.77 8.65
CA PRO A 110 -4.86 -5.94 7.46
C PRO A 110 -6.27 -5.36 7.27
N VAL A 111 -6.33 -4.13 6.78
CA VAL A 111 -7.56 -3.37 6.56
C VAL A 111 -7.68 -2.89 5.12
N GLY A 112 -8.90 -2.58 4.71
CA GLY A 112 -9.20 -2.09 3.37
C GLY A 112 -9.25 -3.21 2.34
N ASP A 113 -8.90 -2.88 1.10
CA ASP A 113 -9.17 -3.73 -0.04
C ASP A 113 -8.00 -4.66 -0.36
N ALA A 114 -8.00 -5.86 0.22
CA ALA A 114 -6.97 -6.86 -0.07
C ALA A 114 -6.95 -7.35 -1.53
N ASP A 115 -8.03 -7.13 -2.30
CA ASP A 115 -8.13 -7.51 -3.71
C ASP A 115 -7.64 -6.40 -4.66
N LEU A 116 -7.06 -5.31 -4.13
CA LEU A 116 -6.64 -4.17 -4.96
C LEU A 116 -5.56 -4.50 -6.00
N LEU A 117 -4.85 -5.63 -5.89
CA LEU A 117 -3.81 -6.04 -6.84
C LEU A 117 -4.17 -7.30 -7.63
N SER A 118 -5.41 -7.80 -7.50
CA SER A 118 -5.80 -9.11 -8.01
C SER A 118 -5.69 -9.23 -9.54
N ASP A 119 -6.04 -8.19 -10.28
CA ASP A 119 -5.91 -8.12 -11.74
C ASP A 119 -4.47 -7.86 -12.21
N LEU A 120 -3.58 -7.43 -11.31
CA LEU A 120 -2.13 -7.34 -11.54
C LEU A 120 -1.40 -8.65 -11.19
N GLY A 121 -2.13 -9.70 -10.79
CA GLY A 121 -1.58 -11.02 -10.52
C GLY A 121 -1.27 -11.30 -9.04
N VAL A 122 -1.62 -10.40 -8.12
CA VAL A 122 -1.47 -10.59 -6.67
C VAL A 122 -2.85 -10.68 -6.02
N PRO A 123 -3.43 -11.90 -5.90
CA PRO A 123 -4.75 -12.06 -5.30
C PRO A 123 -4.73 -11.82 -3.79
N ALA A 124 -5.86 -11.46 -3.19
CA ALA A 124 -5.96 -11.17 -1.76
C ALA A 124 -5.29 -12.20 -0.82
N PRO A 125 -5.49 -13.53 -0.97
CA PRO A 125 -4.83 -14.51 -0.11
C PRO A 125 -3.30 -14.47 -0.20
N ARG A 126 -2.75 -14.05 -1.35
CA ARG A 126 -1.30 -13.92 -1.54
C ARG A 126 -0.78 -12.65 -0.86
N LEU A 127 -1.47 -11.53 -1.00
CA LEU A 127 -1.10 -10.27 -0.35
C LEU A 127 -1.13 -10.43 1.18
N LEU A 128 -2.24 -10.95 1.73
CA LEU A 128 -2.39 -11.19 3.16
C LEU A 128 -1.33 -12.16 3.71
N ALA A 129 -0.97 -13.19 2.95
CA ALA A 129 0.07 -14.13 3.35
C ALA A 129 1.49 -13.52 3.37
N LEU A 130 1.76 -12.49 2.55
CA LEU A 130 3.01 -11.74 2.61
C LEU A 130 3.05 -10.86 3.87
N CYS A 131 1.97 -10.12 4.17
CA CYS A 131 1.87 -9.28 5.36
C CYS A 131 1.94 -10.09 6.67
N GLY A 132 1.31 -11.27 6.71
CA GLY A 132 1.31 -12.13 7.89
C GLY A 132 2.57 -12.99 8.06
N ARG A 133 3.59 -12.83 7.19
CA ARG A 133 4.80 -13.65 7.25
C ARG A 133 5.71 -13.16 8.37
N GLU A 134 5.97 -14.05 9.33
CA GLU A 134 6.86 -13.75 10.46
C GLU A 134 8.24 -13.27 9.98
N GLY A 135 8.67 -12.12 10.50
CA GLY A 135 9.99 -11.55 10.27
C GLY A 135 10.17 -10.79 8.95
N MET A 136 9.12 -10.60 8.14
CA MET A 136 9.17 -9.68 7.01
C MET A 136 8.97 -8.23 7.46
N LEU A 137 9.83 -7.34 6.98
CA LEU A 137 9.64 -5.90 7.10
C LEU A 137 8.66 -5.38 6.02
N PRO A 138 8.01 -4.22 6.20
CA PRO A 138 7.21 -3.57 5.16
C PRO A 138 7.93 -3.46 3.82
N SER A 139 9.23 -3.14 3.84
CA SER A 139 10.06 -3.06 2.64
C SER A 139 10.24 -4.40 1.93
N ASP A 140 10.35 -5.51 2.67
CA ASP A 140 10.42 -6.86 2.09
C ASP A 140 9.08 -7.23 1.42
N VAL A 141 7.96 -6.87 2.04
CA VAL A 141 6.62 -7.07 1.47
C VAL A 141 6.47 -6.25 0.19
N THR A 142 6.84 -4.97 0.21
CA THR A 142 6.80 -4.11 -0.98
C THR A 142 7.65 -4.70 -2.10
N ALA A 143 8.89 -5.10 -1.83
CA ALA A 143 9.77 -5.68 -2.84
C ALA A 143 9.16 -6.93 -3.48
N GLU A 144 8.64 -7.86 -2.69
CA GLU A 144 7.97 -9.07 -3.19
C GLU A 144 6.71 -8.78 -3.98
N VAL A 145 5.89 -7.81 -3.53
CA VAL A 145 4.69 -7.38 -4.28
C VAL A 145 5.09 -6.76 -5.62
N CYS A 146 6.06 -5.86 -5.65
CA CYS A 146 6.53 -5.22 -6.89
C CYS A 146 7.11 -6.24 -7.87
N GLN A 147 7.84 -7.25 -7.39
CA GLN A 147 8.33 -8.37 -8.21
C GLN A 147 7.17 -9.16 -8.83
N LEU A 148 6.11 -9.45 -8.07
CA LEU A 148 4.93 -10.15 -8.59
C LEU A 148 4.12 -9.32 -9.59
N VAL A 149 4.00 -8.00 -9.37
CA VAL A 149 3.32 -7.05 -10.28
C VAL A 149 4.16 -6.78 -11.55
N GLY A 150 5.47 -7.02 -11.48
CA GLY A 150 6.41 -6.83 -12.58
C GLY A 150 7.00 -5.42 -12.65
N CYS A 151 7.00 -4.68 -11.53
CA CYS A 151 7.62 -3.36 -11.36
C CYS A 151 8.78 -3.38 -10.33
N GLY A 152 9.35 -4.57 -10.09
CA GLY A 152 10.38 -4.78 -9.07
C GLY A 152 11.67 -4.01 -9.36
N ASP A 153 12.13 -4.04 -10.61
CA ASP A 153 13.39 -3.42 -11.02
C ASP A 153 13.32 -1.89 -10.84
N GLU A 154 12.20 -1.27 -11.19
CA GLU A 154 12.01 0.18 -11.09
C GLU A 154 11.99 0.65 -9.63
N VAL A 155 11.37 -0.13 -8.73
CA VAL A 155 11.33 0.19 -7.30
C VAL A 155 12.66 -0.09 -6.63
N GLU A 156 13.39 -1.12 -7.04
CA GLU A 156 14.75 -1.39 -6.56
C GLU A 156 15.71 -0.26 -6.96
N GLU A 157 15.69 0.17 -8.23
CA GLU A 157 16.49 1.30 -8.70
C GLU A 157 16.18 2.59 -7.93
N LEU A 158 14.91 2.86 -7.63
CA LEU A 158 14.50 4.01 -6.82
C LEU A 158 15.09 3.97 -5.40
N ARG A 159 15.18 2.79 -4.78
CA ARG A 159 15.71 2.64 -3.41
C ARG A 159 17.23 2.80 -3.34
N ASP A 160 17.93 2.49 -4.42
CA ASP A 160 19.39 2.56 -4.50
C ASP A 160 19.92 3.96 -4.89
N ALA A 161 19.04 4.88 -5.29
CA ALA A 161 19.35 6.24 -5.75
C ALA A 161 19.76 7.21 -4.63
#